data_AF-A0A6A7A8R0-F1
#
_entry.id   AF-A0A6A7A8R0-F1
#
_cell.length_a   1.000
_cell.length_b   1.000
_cell.length_c   1.000
_cell.angle_alpha   90.00
_cell.angle_beta   90.00
_cell.angle_gamma   90.00
#
_symmetry.space_group_name_H-M   'P 1'
#
loop_
_entity.id
_entity.type
_entity.pdbx_description
1 polymer ?
#
loop_
_entity_poly.entity_id
_entity_poly.type
_entity_poly.pdbx_seq_one_letter_code
_entity_poly.pdbx_strand_id
1 'polypeptide(L)' 'MADNLRKRKRAAISCILCRKRKIRCNRETPCSNCVRSKNAACVYEADVPTRVTPTGTAPLQPRPAEPPV' A
#
# COMPACT_ATOMS: atom_id res chain seq x y z
N MET A 1 8.21 22.97 14.73
CA MET A 1 8.46 21.51 14.70
C MET A 1 7.34 20.87 13.88
N ALA A 2 7.61 20.45 12.65
CA ALA A 2 6.60 19.91 11.74
C ALA A 2 6.62 18.37 11.79
N ASP A 3 5.90 17.79 12.74
CA ASP A 3 5.58 16.36 12.69
C ASP A 3 4.10 16.21 12.32
N ASN A 4 3.81 16.32 11.01
CA ASN A 4 2.62 15.67 10.49
C ASN A 4 2.92 14.17 10.53
N LEU A 5 2.78 13.59 11.73
CA LEU A 5 2.88 12.16 11.99
C LEU A 5 2.14 11.44 10.88
N ARG A 6 2.95 10.82 10.02
CA ARG A 6 2.60 10.11 8.80
C ARG A 6 1.19 9.56 8.94
N LYS A 7 0.20 10.24 8.33
CA LYS A 7 -1.19 9.78 8.30
C LYS A 7 -1.09 8.32 7.86
N ARG A 8 -1.29 7.37 8.80
CA ARG A 8 -1.37 5.96 8.47
C ARG A 8 -2.52 5.91 7.49
N LYS A 9 -2.21 5.75 6.19
CA LYS A 9 -3.24 5.57 5.17
C LYS A 9 -4.04 4.39 5.66
N ARG A 10 -5.24 4.64 6.22
CA ARG A 10 -6.13 3.57 6.66
C ARG A 10 -6.25 2.67 5.44
N ALA A 11 -5.71 1.46 5.53
CA ALA A 11 -5.71 0.53 4.42
C ALA A 11 -7.15 0.47 3.91
N ALA A 12 -7.34 0.71 2.61
CA ALA A 12 -8.67 0.68 2.05
C ALA A 12 -9.14 -0.77 2.10
N ILE A 13 -9.97 -1.08 3.11
CA ILE A 13 -10.50 -2.42 3.38
C ILE A 13 -11.44 -2.91 2.25
N SER A 14 -11.65 -2.08 1.23
CA SER A 14 -12.46 -2.40 0.06
C SER A 14 -11.60 -3.02 -1.04
N CYS A 15 -12.05 -4.13 -1.63
CA CYS A 15 -11.43 -4.71 -2.81
C CYS A 15 -11.34 -3.69 -3.96
N ILE A 16 -10.41 -3.90 -4.90
CA ILE A 16 -10.13 -3.00 -6.02
C ILE A 16 -11.41 -2.72 -6.83
N LEU A 17 -12.22 -3.76 -7.07
CA LEU A 17 -13.48 -3.62 -7.82
C LEU A 17 -14.49 -2.72 -7.09
N CYS A 18 -14.70 -2.95 -5.79
CA CYS A 18 -15.61 -2.13 -4.99
C CYS A 18 -15.09 -0.69 -4.83
N ARG A 19 -13.77 -0.48 -4.76
CA ARG A 19 -13.15 0.86 -4.80
C ARG A 19 -13.44 1.56 -6.12
N LYS A 20 -13.19 0.90 -7.25
CA LYS A 20 -13.42 1.47 -8.59
C LYS A 20 -14.90 1.81 -8.79
N ARG A 21 -15.80 0.98 -8.26
CA ARG A 21 -17.25 1.20 -8.29
C ARG A 21 -17.78 2.15 -7.21
N LYS A 22 -16.93 2.59 -6.27
CA LYS A 22 -17.30 3.43 -5.12
C LYS A 22 -18.47 2.85 -4.29
N ILE A 23 -18.53 1.53 -4.17
CA ILE A 23 -19.56 0.83 -3.38
C ILE A 23 -18.97 0.24 -2.10
N ARG A 24 -19.82 0.00 -1.09
CA ARG A 24 -19.41 -0.67 0.16
C ARG A 24 -18.98 -2.11 -0.13
N CYS A 25 -17.76 -2.47 0.27
CA CYS A 25 -17.27 -3.84 0.22
C CYS A 25 -17.55 -4.54 1.57
N ASN A 26 -17.98 -5.80 1.51
CA ASN A 26 -18.31 -6.64 2.66
C ASN A 26 -17.14 -7.51 3.16
N ARG A 27 -15.93 -7.37 2.58
CA ARG A 27 -14.68 -8.02 3.03
C ARG A 27 -14.64 -9.55 2.99
N GLU A 28 -15.70 -10.24 2.59
CA GLU A 28 -15.63 -11.67 2.27
C GLU A 28 -14.88 -11.89 0.94
N THR A 29 -14.28 -13.07 0.77
CA THR A 29 -13.51 -13.43 -0.44
C THR A 29 -14.12 -14.68 -1.04
N PRO A 30 -14.75 -14.60 -2.23
CA PRO A 30 -15.07 -13.40 -3.03
C PRO A 30 -16.19 -12.54 -2.43
N CYS A 31 -16.09 -11.21 -2.54
CA CYS A 31 -17.06 -10.28 -1.96
C CYS A 31 -18.48 -10.48 -2.55
N SER A 32 -19.57 -10.38 -1.77
CA SER A 32 -20.95 -10.52 -2.30
C SER A 32 -21.21 -9.70 -3.57
N ASN A 33 -20.70 -8.47 -3.66
CA ASN A 33 -20.83 -7.66 -4.89
C ASN A 33 -20.08 -8.28 -6.09
N CYS A 34 -18.91 -8.87 -5.83
CA CYS A 34 -18.07 -9.56 -6.78
C CYS A 34 -18.76 -10.85 -7.26
N VAL A 35 -19.33 -11.62 -6.33
CA VAL A 35 -20.15 -12.83 -6.58
C VAL A 35 -21.37 -12.49 -7.44
N ARG A 36 -22.15 -11.48 -7.04
CA ARG A 36 -23.33 -11.02 -7.81
C ARG A 36 -22.97 -10.55 -9.21
N SER A 37 -21.80 -9.94 -9.37
CA SER A 37 -21.30 -9.48 -10.66
C SER A 37 -20.64 -10.59 -11.50
N LYS A 38 -20.66 -11.85 -11.03
CA LYS A 38 -19.94 -12.99 -11.61
C LYS A 38 -18.48 -12.64 -11.97
N ASN A 39 -17.86 -11.78 -11.17
CA ASN A 39 -16.49 -11.31 -11.40
C ASN A 39 -15.52 -12.14 -10.55
N ALA A 40 -14.67 -12.91 -11.21
CA ALA A 40 -13.65 -13.74 -10.56
C ALA A 40 -12.49 -12.93 -9.94
N ALA A 41 -12.30 -11.67 -10.36
CA ALA A 41 -11.18 -10.83 -9.92
C ALA A 41 -11.51 -10.02 -8.65
N CYS A 42 -11.78 -10.69 -7.53
CA CYS A 42 -11.92 -10.04 -6.22
C CYS A 42 -10.52 -9.86 -5.58
N VAL A 43 -9.82 -8.80 -5.96
CA VAL A 43 -8.43 -8.51 -5.55
C VAL A 43 -8.42 -7.39 -4.51
N TYR A 44 -7.60 -7.50 -3.46
CA TYR A 44 -7.44 -6.48 -2.42
C TYR A 44 -6.03 -5.87 -2.49
N GLU A 45 -5.84 -4.62 -2.06
CA GLU A 45 -4.51 -3.96 -2.14
C GLU A 45 -3.42 -4.67 -1.33
N ALA A 46 -3.80 -5.55 -0.40
CA ALA A 46 -2.87 -6.34 0.39
C ALA A 46 -2.35 -7.58 -0.36
N ASP A 47 -3.05 -8.05 -1.41
CA ASP A 47 -2.63 -9.23 -2.17
C ASP A 47 -1.76 -8.90 -3.37
N VAL A 48 -1.75 -7.64 -3.84
CA VAL A 48 -0.69 -7.21 -4.77
C VAL A 48 0.62 -7.37 -4.03
N PRO A 49 1.51 -8.31 -4.46
CA PRO A 49 2.89 -8.26 -4.03
C PRO A 49 3.41 -6.98 -4.66
N THR A 50 3.25 -5.87 -3.92
CA THR A 50 4.06 -4.70 -4.13
C THR A 50 5.45 -5.28 -4.12
N ARG A 51 6.12 -5.26 -5.29
CA ARG A 51 7.57 -5.41 -5.35
C ARG A 51 8.10 -4.33 -4.43
N VAL A 52 8.16 -4.68 -3.15
CA VAL A 52 9.00 -4.06 -2.17
C VAL A 52 10.39 -4.40 -2.70
N THR A 53 10.95 -3.51 -3.51
CA THR A 53 12.36 -3.24 -3.35
C THR A 53 12.49 -2.75 -1.92
N PRO A 54 13.02 -3.54 -0.97
CA PRO A 54 13.31 -3.06 0.36
C PRO A 54 14.62 -2.30 0.26
N THR A 55 14.69 -1.27 -0.57
CA THR A 55 15.87 -0.40 -0.61
C THR A 55 15.59 0.78 0.32
N GLY A 56 15.31 0.42 1.58
CA GLY A 56 15.61 1.25 2.73
C GLY A 56 17.10 1.22 3.04
N THR A 57 17.95 1.34 2.01
CA THR A 57 19.36 1.66 2.17
C THR A 57 19.43 3.15 1.88
N ALA A 58 19.32 3.94 2.94
CA ALA A 58 19.88 5.28 2.93
C ALA A 58 21.31 5.17 2.35
N PRO A 59 21.73 6.01 1.39
CA PRO A 59 23.13 6.09 1.07
C PRO A 59 23.79 6.61 2.34
N LEU A 60 24.51 5.75 3.06
CA LEU A 60 25.51 6.18 4.02
C LEU A 60 26.47 7.05 3.22
N GLN A 61 26.35 8.37 3.35
CA GLN A 61 27.36 9.28 2.83
C GLN A 61 28.67 8.92 3.54
N PRO A 62 29.74 8.53 2.83
CA PRO A 62 31.04 8.43 3.46
C PRO A 62 31.45 9.83 3.90
N ARG A 63 31.67 9.99 5.20
CA ARG A 63 32.24 11.21 5.79
C ARG A 63 33.57 11.47 5.07
N PRO A 64 33.79 12.62 4.41
CA PRO A 64 35.14 12.97 4.01
C PRO A 64 35.96 13.17 5.30
N ALA A 65 37.01 12.36 5.45
CA ALA A 65 38.02 12.57 6.46
C ALA A 65 38.64 13.96 6.27
N GLU A 66 38.74 14.72 7.35
CA GLU A 66 39.55 15.93 7.45
C GLU A 66 40.98 15.66 6.93
N PRO A 67 41.52 16.48 6.02
CA PRO A 67 42.95 16.64 5.90
C PRO A 67 43.44 17.72 6.89
N PRO A 68 44.47 17.44 7.71
CA PRO A 68 45.14 18.49 8.48
C PRO A 68 46.17 19.21 7.60
N VAL A 69 46.06 20.54 7.47
CA VAL A 69 47.20 21.48 7.34
C VAL A 69 46.82 22.84 7.91
#